data_AF-A0A8S3Z6Q0-F1
#
_entry.id   AF-A0A8S3Z6Q0-F1
#
_cell.length_a   1.000
_cell.length_b   1.000
_cell.length_c   1.000
_cell.angle_alpha   90.00
_cell.angle_beta   90.00
_cell.angle_gamma   90.00
#
_symmetry.space_group_name_H-M   'P 1'
#
loop_
_entity.id
_entity.type
_entity.pdbx_description
1 polymer ?
#
loop_
_entity_poly.entity_id
_entity_poly.type
_entity_poly.pdbx_seq_one_letter_code
_entity_poly.pdbx_strand_id
1 'polypeptide(L)'
;GCPGNYQQGDVIYLRGCRAIQCYSGYTSTVSCSTSDVEYDRTSCYLRYNTELNYPYCCRPNVVCVGDEGFDETQLAGNTDGGSLSGYQK
;
A
#
# COMPACT_ATOMS: atom_id res chain seq x y z
N GLY A 1 -11.93 -16.83 17.64
CA GLY A 1 -10.65 -17.41 18.11
C GLY A 1 -9.57 -17.23 17.07
N CYS A 2 -8.31 -17.24 17.48
CA CYS A 2 -7.17 -17.13 16.57
C CYS A 2 -7.12 -18.31 15.59
N PRO A 3 -6.77 -18.08 14.31
CA PRO A 3 -6.67 -19.17 13.34
C PRO A 3 -5.49 -20.09 13.69
N GLY A 4 -5.62 -21.39 13.41
CA GLY A 4 -4.52 -22.35 13.53
C GLY A 4 -3.86 -22.41 14.92
N ASN A 5 -2.53 -22.30 14.95
CA ASN A 5 -1.70 -22.41 16.16
C ASN A 5 -1.37 -21.04 16.81
N TYR A 6 -2.01 -19.96 16.34
CA TYR A 6 -1.73 -18.62 16.84
C TYR A 6 -2.44 -18.34 18.16
N GLN A 7 -1.80 -17.58 19.03
CA GLN A 7 -2.25 -17.25 20.38
C GLN A 7 -2.66 -15.79 20.50
N GLN A 8 -3.32 -15.45 21.60
CA GLN A 8 -3.62 -14.06 21.93
C GLN A 8 -2.32 -13.25 22.00
N GLY A 9 -2.31 -12.08 21.34
CA GLY A 9 -1.13 -11.22 21.22
C GLY A 9 -0.35 -11.43 19.91
N ASP A 10 -0.56 -12.55 19.20
CA ASP A 10 0.12 -12.80 17.94
C ASP A 10 -0.35 -11.85 16.83
N VAL A 11 0.57 -11.60 15.91
CA VAL A 11 0.32 -10.85 14.67
C VAL A 11 0.69 -11.74 13.49
N ILE A 12 -0.29 -11.95 12.60
CA ILE A 12 -0.14 -12.78 11.40
C ILE A 12 -0.07 -11.86 10.20
N TYR A 13 1.09 -11.77 9.55
CA TYR A 13 1.26 -10.94 8.37
C TYR A 13 0.63 -11.58 7.14
N LEU A 14 -0.20 -10.80 6.44
CA LEU A 14 -0.88 -11.20 5.22
C LEU A 14 -0.32 -10.43 4.03
N ARG A 15 -0.60 -10.96 2.82
CA ARG A 15 -0.29 -10.24 1.57
C ARG A 15 -1.04 -8.92 1.47
N GLY A 16 -0.38 -7.93 0.85
CA GLY A 16 -0.95 -6.63 0.54
C GLY A 16 -0.99 -5.67 1.74
N CYS A 17 0.08 -5.60 2.54
CA CYS A 17 0.19 -4.67 3.68
C CYS A 17 -0.95 -4.84 4.70
N ARG A 18 -1.25 -6.08 5.06
CA ARG A 18 -2.30 -6.44 6.02
C ARG A 18 -1.75 -7.33 7.12
N ALA A 19 -2.41 -7.34 8.26
CA ALA A 19 -2.15 -8.29 9.32
C ALA A 19 -3.44 -8.70 10.04
N ILE A 20 -3.44 -9.89 10.64
CA ILE A 20 -4.46 -10.29 11.62
C ILE A 20 -3.85 -10.11 12.99
N GLN A 21 -4.54 -9.39 13.86
CA GLN A 21 -4.20 -9.28 15.27
C GLN A 21 -5.14 -10.12 16.12
N CYS A 22 -4.53 -10.90 17.00
CA CYS A 22 -5.20 -11.87 17.84
C CYS A 22 -5.53 -11.32 19.22
N TYR A 23 -6.83 -11.24 19.53
CA TYR A 23 -7.35 -10.78 20.82
C TYR A 23 -8.02 -11.93 21.59
N SER A 24 -8.35 -11.67 22.85
CA SER A 24 -9.13 -12.62 23.64
C SER A 24 -10.54 -12.76 23.05
N GLY A 25 -10.86 -13.94 22.52
CA GLY A 25 -12.18 -14.27 21.96
C GLY A 25 -12.39 -13.89 20.49
N TYR A 26 -11.65 -12.93 19.94
CA TYR A 26 -11.83 -12.48 18.55
C TYR A 26 -10.50 -12.15 17.84
N THR A 27 -10.58 -11.92 16.53
CA THR A 27 -9.47 -11.43 15.72
C THR A 27 -9.89 -10.15 15.01
N SER A 28 -8.92 -9.29 14.71
CA SER A 28 -9.15 -8.11 13.87
C SER A 28 -8.17 -8.13 12.71
N THR A 29 -8.67 -7.86 11.50
CA THR A 29 -7.81 -7.65 10.34
C THR A 29 -7.49 -6.17 10.25
N VAL A 30 -6.20 -5.83 10.27
CA VAL A 30 -5.70 -4.47 10.12
C VAL A 30 -5.01 -4.31 8.77
N SER A 31 -5.11 -3.11 8.21
CA SER A 31 -4.52 -2.72 6.93
C SER A 31 -3.93 -1.31 7.04
N CYS A 32 -3.09 -0.93 6.08
CA CYS A 32 -2.69 0.47 5.94
C CYS A 32 -3.97 1.34 5.86
N SER A 33 -4.03 2.44 6.62
CA SER A 33 -5.06 3.47 6.40
C SER A 33 -4.72 4.26 5.13
N THR A 34 -5.72 4.79 4.46
CA THR A 34 -5.51 5.82 3.44
C THR A 34 -4.93 7.04 4.13
N SER A 35 -3.65 7.30 3.92
CA SER A 35 -3.00 8.52 4.40
C SER A 35 -2.88 9.45 3.20
N ASP A 36 -3.50 10.62 3.26
CA ASP A 36 -3.31 11.67 2.26
C ASP A 36 -1.92 12.28 2.48
N VAL A 37 -0.94 11.74 1.78
CA VAL A 37 0.38 12.36 1.65
C VAL A 37 0.25 13.43 0.57
N GLU A 38 0.49 14.68 0.93
CA GLU A 38 0.54 15.79 -0.02
C GLU A 38 1.90 15.80 -0.73
N TYR A 39 1.88 15.78 -2.06
CA TYR A 39 3.07 15.85 -2.92
C TYR A 39 2.69 16.35 -4.31
N ASP A 40 3.66 16.83 -5.07
CA ASP A 40 3.45 17.21 -6.47
C ASP A 40 3.27 15.97 -7.34
N ARG A 41 2.03 15.70 -7.74
CA ARG A 41 1.65 14.54 -8.56
C ARG A 41 2.13 14.63 -10.01
N THR A 42 2.63 15.78 -10.45
CA THR A 42 3.15 15.96 -11.81
C THR A 42 4.61 15.55 -11.93
N SER A 43 5.36 15.60 -10.82
CA SER A 43 6.79 15.32 -10.78
C SER A 43 7.18 14.22 -9.79
N CYS A 44 6.26 13.74 -8.96
CA CYS A 44 6.52 12.70 -7.97
C CYS A 44 5.39 11.67 -7.91
N TYR A 45 5.68 10.49 -7.33
CA TYR A 45 4.72 9.44 -7.02
C TYR A 45 5.02 8.81 -5.65
N LEU A 46 4.02 8.13 -5.08
CA LEU A 46 4.18 7.36 -3.84
C LEU A 46 4.64 5.94 -4.17
N ARG A 47 5.77 5.53 -3.62
CA ARG A 47 6.27 4.16 -3.69
C ARG A 47 6.12 3.48 -2.33
N TYR A 48 5.30 2.43 -2.28
CA TYR A 48 5.17 1.59 -1.09
C TYR A 48 6.18 0.44 -1.14
N ASN A 49 6.88 0.19 -0.04
CA ASN A 49 7.74 -1.00 0.07
C ASN A 49 6.89 -2.19 0.53
N THR A 50 6.47 -3.02 -0.43
CA THR A 50 5.61 -4.19 -0.20
C THR A 50 6.38 -5.43 0.30
N GLU A 51 7.71 -5.36 0.37
CA GLU A 51 8.55 -6.42 0.96
C GLU A 51 8.54 -6.38 2.49
N LEU A 52 8.15 -5.23 3.06
CA LEU A 52 8.00 -5.08 4.50
C LEU A 52 6.65 -5.60 5.00
N ASN A 53 6.62 -6.01 6.26
CA ASN A 53 5.39 -6.38 6.96
C ASN A 53 4.63 -5.15 7.47
N TYR A 54 3.32 -5.29 7.70
CA TYR A 54 2.52 -4.28 8.39
C TYR A 54 3.15 -3.97 9.78
N PRO A 55 3.18 -2.72 10.26
CA PRO A 55 2.70 -1.49 9.62
C PRO A 55 3.76 -0.78 8.75
N TYR A 56 4.94 -1.37 8.55
CA TYR A 56 6.05 -0.71 7.88
C TYR A 56 5.82 -0.54 6.37
N CYS A 57 5.18 -1.51 5.73
CA CYS A 57 4.75 -1.36 4.34
C CYS A 57 3.62 -0.34 4.13
N CYS A 58 3.05 0.23 5.20
CA CYS A 58 2.06 1.30 5.12
C CYS A 58 2.67 2.67 4.83
N ARG A 59 3.99 2.82 4.98
CA ARG A 59 4.68 4.12 4.88
C ARG A 59 5.23 4.26 3.46
N PRO A 60 4.58 5.07 2.59
CA PRO A 60 5.14 5.31 1.27
C PRO A 60 6.34 6.24 1.36
N ASN A 61 7.25 6.10 0.40
CA ASN A 61 8.24 7.12 0.09
C ASN A 61 7.73 7.96 -1.08
N VAL A 62 7.90 9.28 -1.01
CA VAL A 62 7.72 10.16 -2.17
C VAL A 62 8.97 10.02 -3.03
N VAL A 63 8.81 9.65 -4.30
CA VAL A 63 9.89 9.54 -5.28
C VAL A 63 9.61 10.57 -6.37
N CYS A 64 10.57 11.45 -6.63
CA CYS A 64 10.45 12.59 -7.53
C CYS A 64 11.40 12.50 -8.73
N VAL A 65 11.09 13.24 -9.79
CA VAL A 65 11.98 13.39 -10.96
C VAL A 65 13.36 13.83 -10.49
N GLY A 66 14.39 13.06 -10.85
CA GLY A 66 15.78 13.29 -10.45
C GLY A 66 16.27 12.40 -9.32
N ASP A 67 15.38 11.69 -8.62
CA ASP A 67 15.76 10.69 -7.63
C ASP A 67 16.34 9.43 -8.30
N GLU A 68 17.29 8.79 -7.62
CA GLU A 68 17.84 7.51 -8.07
C GLU A 68 16.73 6.44 -8.11
N GLY A 69 16.58 5.79 -9.27
CA GLY A 69 15.54 4.78 -9.46
C GLY A 69 14.13 5.35 -9.66
N PHE A 70 14.01 6.64 -10.01
CA PHE A 70 12.76 7.22 -10.50
C PHE A 70 12.27 6.48 -11.75
N ASP A 71 10.99 6.08 -11.74
CA ASP A 71 10.30 5.42 -12.83
C ASP A 71 9.13 6.29 -13.30
N GLU A 72 9.26 6.88 -14.48
CA GLU A 72 8.26 7.77 -15.05
C GLU A 72 6.91 7.07 -15.27
N THR A 73 6.86 5.75 -15.40
CA THR A 73 5.60 5.00 -15.60
C THR A 73 4.71 5.00 -14.36
N GLN A 74 5.26 5.35 -13.20
CA GLN A 74 4.54 5.43 -11.92
C GLN A 74 3.85 6.78 -11.70
N LEU A 75 4.13 7.79 -12.53
CA LEU A 75 3.44 9.08 -12.45
C LEU A 75 1.95 8.90 -12.76
N ALA A 76 1.10 9.57 -11.99
CA ALA A 76 -0.37 9.48 -12.06
C ALA A 76 -0.99 10.05 -13.37
N GLY A 77 -0.18 10.26 -14.40
CA GLY A 77 -0.58 10.70 -15.73
C GLY A 77 0.12 9.96 -16.88
N ASN A 78 0.95 8.95 -16.62
CA ASN A 78 1.65 8.20 -17.66
C ASN A 78 0.84 7.01 -18.19
N THR A 79 -0.48 7.20 -18.34
CA THR A 79 -1.36 6.34 -19.12
C THR A 79 -1.26 6.72 -20.60
N ASP A 80 -0.17 6.34 -21.26
CA ASP A 80 -0.15 6.28 -22.72
C ASP A 80 0.04 4.81 -23.16
N GLY A 81 -1.07 4.20 -23.60
CA GLY A 81 -1.04 2.88 -24.24
C GLY A 81 -2.31 2.03 -24.17
N GLY A 82 -3.40 2.47 -23.55
CA GLY A 82 -4.64 1.70 -23.45
C GLY A 82 -5.88 2.56 -23.53
N SER A 83 -6.44 2.66 -24.73
CA SER A 83 -7.73 3.28 -25.05
C SER A 83 -8.79 3.11 -23.95
N LEU A 84 -9.15 4.22 -23.31
CA LEU A 84 -10.48 4.40 -22.71
C LEU A 84 -11.14 5.63 -23.35
N SER A 85 -11.19 5.64 -24.68
CA SER A 85 -12.32 6.24 -25.38
C SER A 85 -13.53 5.34 -25.11
N GLY A 86 -14.28 5.62 -24.06
CA GLY A 86 -15.36 4.73 -23.65
C GLY A 86 -16.12 5.07 -22.37
N TYR A 87 -16.23 6.34 -21.99
CA TYR A 87 -17.34 6.80 -21.16
C TYR A 87 -18.08 7.90 -21.92
N GLN A 88 -18.93 7.47 -22.85
CA GLN A 88 -20.05 8.30 -23.29
C GLN A 88 -21.00 8.48 -22.10
N LYS A 89 -21.48 9.72 -21.96
CA LYS A 89 -22.63 10.11 -21.15
C LYS A 89 -23.87 9.29 -21.49
#